data_AF-A0A2X1P163-F1
#
_entry.id   AF-A0A2X1P163-F1
#
_cell.length_a   1.000
_cell.length_b   1.000
_cell.length_c   1.000
_cell.angle_alpha   90.00
_cell.angle_beta   90.00
_cell.angle_gamma   90.00
#
_symmetry.space_group_name_H-M   'P 1'
#
loop_
_entity.id
_entity.type
_entity.pdbx_description
1 polymer ?
#
loop_
_entity_poly.entity_id
_entity_poly.type
_entity_poly.pdbx_seq_one_letter_code
_entity_poly.pdbx_strand_id
1 'polypeptide(L)' 'MPVGLPGLAAACFILGVLLYSTVVRAEYPDIGSNFFPAVLSVIMVFWIGAKMRNRKQEVAE' A
#
# COMPACT_ATOMS: atom_id res chain seq x y z
N MET A 1 16.98 -16.74 1.31
CA MET A 1 16.52 -15.34 1.41
C MET A 1 15.00 -15.36 1.62
N PRO A 2 14.45 -14.74 2.69
CA PRO A 2 13.02 -14.78 2.95
C PRO A 2 12.30 -14.03 1.82
N VAL A 3 11.72 -14.77 0.88
CA VAL A 3 11.09 -14.27 -0.35
C VAL A 3 9.90 -13.32 -0.11
N GLY A 4 9.48 -13.17 1.15
CA GLY A 4 8.43 -12.26 1.58
C GLY A 4 8.83 -10.82 1.89
N LEU A 5 10.08 -10.61 2.34
CA LEU A 5 10.55 -9.30 2.79
C LEU A 5 10.69 -8.28 1.63
N PRO A 6 11.25 -8.64 0.45
CA PRO A 6 11.38 -7.69 -0.65
C PRO A 6 10.04 -7.20 -1.18
N GLY A 7 9.05 -8.12 -1.25
CA GLY A 7 7.71 -7.79 -1.73
C GLY A 7 6.90 -6.92 -0.76
N LEU A 8 7.15 -7.01 0.55
CA LEU A 8 6.52 -6.12 1.53
C LEU A 8 7.14 -4.72 1.48
N ALA A 9 8.47 -4.65 1.35
CA ALA A 9 9.19 -3.38 1.23
C ALA A 9 8.78 -2.61 -0.04
N ALA A 10 8.71 -3.29 -1.19
CA ALA A 10 8.21 -2.70 -2.44
C ALA A 10 6.75 -2.23 -2.32
N ALA A 11 5.90 -3.01 -1.64
CA ALA A 11 4.52 -2.62 -1.41
C ALA A 11 4.40 -1.37 -0.53
N CYS A 12 5.17 -1.28 0.56
CA CYS A 12 5.25 -0.07 1.41
C CYS A 12 5.75 1.15 0.63
N PHE A 13 6.75 0.97 -0.24
CA PHE A 13 7.26 2.05 -1.08
C PHE A 13 6.18 2.60 -2.02
N ILE A 14 5.49 1.71 -2.74
CA ILE A 14 4.39 2.09 -3.64
C ILE A 14 3.25 2.76 -2.84
N LEU A 15 2.92 2.25 -1.66
CA LEU A 15 1.91 2.84 -0.78
C LEU A 15 2.27 4.27 -0.39
N GLY A 16 3.54 4.53 -0.04
CA GLY A 16 4.05 5.87 0.27
C GLY A 16 3.91 6.84 -0.91
N VAL A 17 4.24 6.40 -2.12
CA VAL A 17 4.09 7.22 -3.34
C VAL A 17 2.62 7.54 -3.64
N LEU A 18 1.72 6.57 -3.44
CA LEU A 18 0.28 6.75 -3.64
C LEU A 18 -0.29 7.73 -2.61
N LEU A 19 0.08 7.58 -1.33
CA LEU A 19 -0.33 8.51 -0.28
C LEU A 19 0.17 9.93 -0.56
N TYR A 20 1.45 10.09 -0.92
CA TYR A 20 1.98 11.39 -1.31
C TYR A 20 1.19 12.00 -2.47
N SER A 21 0.89 11.21 -3.50
CA SER A 21 0.07 11.63 -4.63
C SER A 21 -1.35 12.04 -4.22
N THR A 22 -1.97 11.35 -3.26
CA THR A 22 -3.30 11.73 -2.74
C THR A 22 -3.25 13.04 -1.96
N VAL A 23 -2.21 13.24 -1.14
CA VAL A 23 -2.04 14.46 -0.34
C VAL A 23 -1.79 15.65 -1.27
N VAL A 24 -0.88 15.54 -2.22
CA VAL A 24 -0.62 16.60 -3.21
C VAL A 24 -1.87 16.95 -4.01
N ARG A 25 -2.69 15.97 -4.40
CA ARG A 25 -3.96 16.23 -5.11
C ARG A 25 -5.07 16.77 -4.20
N ALA A 26 -4.98 16.57 -2.89
CA ALA A 26 -5.90 17.20 -1.93
C ALA A 26 -5.51 18.66 -1.69
N GLU A 27 -4.21 18.95 -1.59
CA GLU A 27 -3.67 20.31 -1.44
C GLU A 27 -3.78 21.13 -2.73
N TYR A 28 -3.66 20.48 -3.89
CA TYR A 28 -3.74 21.08 -5.22
C TYR A 28 -4.82 20.38 -6.06
N PRO A 29 -6.10 20.70 -5.85
CA PRO A 29 -7.21 20.04 -6.54
C PRO A 29 -7.20 20.26 -8.06
N ASP A 30 -6.50 21.29 -8.55
CA ASP A 30 -6.32 21.58 -9.98
C ASP A 30 -5.54 20.49 -10.74
N ILE A 31 -4.75 19.68 -10.03
CA ILE A 31 -3.97 18.55 -10.60
C ILE A 31 -4.89 17.37 -10.97
N GLY A 32 -6.16 17.41 -10.56
CA GLY A 32 -7.18 16.42 -10.85
C GLY A 32 -7.39 15.41 -9.71
N SER A 33 -8.37 14.52 -9.89
CA SER A 33 -8.92 13.69 -8.82
C SER A 33 -7.89 12.86 -8.03
N ASN A 34 -8.04 12.85 -6.70
CA ASN A 34 -7.32 11.97 -5.78
C ASN A 34 -7.96 10.57 -5.65
N PHE A 35 -9.12 10.35 -6.26
CA PHE A 35 -9.92 9.13 -6.08
C PHE A 35 -9.16 7.88 -6.51
N PHE A 36 -8.52 7.93 -7.68
CA PHE A 36 -7.75 6.80 -8.20
C PHE A 36 -6.58 6.40 -7.28
N PRO A 37 -5.64 7.30 -6.92
CA PRO A 37 -4.55 6.94 -6.01
C PRO A 37 -5.04 6.62 -4.58
N ALA A 38 -6.17 7.16 -4.14
CA ALA A 38 -6.78 6.83 -2.84
C ALA A 38 -7.35 5.41 -2.80
N VAL A 39 -8.12 5.01 -3.82
CA VAL A 39 -8.66 3.65 -3.90
C VAL A 39 -7.53 2.63 -3.99
N LEU A 40 -6.49 2.92 -4.78
CA LEU A 40 -5.35 2.03 -4.94
C LEU A 40 -4.57 1.84 -3.62
N SER A 41 -4.39 2.92 -2.85
CA SER A 41 -3.72 2.85 -1.54
C SER A 41 -4.53 2.04 -0.53
N VAL A 42 -5.86 2.16 -0.49
CA VAL A 42 -6.72 1.34 0.39
C VAL A 42 -6.61 -0.15 0.06
N ILE A 43 -6.66 -0.52 -1.22
CA ILE A 43 -6.49 -1.92 -1.67
C ILE A 43 -5.12 -2.46 -1.23
N MET A 44 -4.07 -1.64 -1.38
CA MET A 44 -2.71 -2.01 -1.02
C MET A 44 -2.55 -2.27 0.48
N VAL A 45 -3.13 -1.40 1.33
CA VAL A 45 -3.16 -1.58 2.79
C VAL A 45 -3.85 -2.89 3.16
N PHE A 46 -5.01 -3.17 2.55
CA PHE A 46 -5.75 -4.40 2.81
C PHE A 46 -4.96 -5.64 2.41
N TRP A 47 -4.29 -5.60 1.25
CA TRP A 47 -3.46 -6.69 0.77
C TRP A 47 -2.22 -6.92 1.65
N ILE A 48 -1.55 -5.86 2.10
CA ILE A 48 -0.43 -5.94 3.04
C ILE A 48 -0.90 -6.55 4.37
N GLY A 49 -2.04 -6.09 4.91
CA GLY A 49 -2.62 -6.63 6.13
C GLY A 49 -2.96 -8.12 6.01
N ALA A 50 -3.62 -8.53 4.91
CA ALA A 50 -3.94 -9.92 4.64
C ALA A 50 -2.67 -10.78 4.46
N LYS A 51 -1.66 -10.27 3.76
CA LYS A 51 -0.37 -10.96 3.55
C LYS A 51 0.41 -11.15 4.85
N MET A 52 0.39 -10.16 5.75
CA MET A 52 0.98 -10.29 7.08
C MET A 52 0.21 -11.27 7.96
N ARG A 53 -1.11 -11.28 7.88
CA ARG A 53 -1.97 -12.25 8.60
C ARG A 53 -1.69 -13.68 8.14
N ASN A 54 -1.63 -13.93 6.82
CA ASN A 54 -1.33 -15.26 6.28
C ASN A 54 0.06 -15.75 6.70
N ARG A 55 1.07 -14.87 6.74
CA ARG A 55 2.40 -15.24 7.28
C ARG A 55 2.38 -15.59 8.76
N LYS A 56 1.58 -14.87 9.57
CA LYS A 56 1.43 -15.20 10.99
C LYS A 56 0.73 -16.54 11.21
N GLN A 57 -0.15 -16.97 10.31
CA GLN A 57 -0.77 -18.30 10.37
C GLN A 57 0.18 -19.41 9.94
N GLU A 58 1.01 -19.19 8.92
CA GLU A 58 2.04 -20.16 8.46
C GLU A 58 3.14 -20.42 9.51
N VAL A 59 3.46 -19.44 10.36
CA VAL A 59 4.45 -19.59 11.44
C VAL A 59 3.85 -20.22 12.70
N ALA A 60 2.52 -20.28 12.80
CA ALA A 60 1.81 -20.82 13.96
C ALA A 60 1.40 -22.30 13.79
N GLU A 61 1.58 -22.88 12.61
CA GLU A 61 1.39 -24.32 12.31
C GLU A 61 2.71 -25.09 12.39
#